data_AF-A0A2H9L669-F1
#
_entry.id   AF-A0A2H9L669-F1
#
_cell.length_a   1.000
_cell.length_b   1.000
_cell.length_c   1.000
_cell.angle_alpha   90.00
_cell.angle_beta   90.00
_cell.angle_gamma   90.00
#
_symmetry.space_group_name_H-M   'P 1'
#
loop_
_entity.id
_entity.type
_entity.pdbx_description
1 polymer ?
#
loop_
_entity_poly.entity_id
_entity_poly.type
_entity_poly.pdbx_seq_one_letter_code
_entity_poly.pdbx_strand_id
1 'polypeptide(L)' 'MGEKVSSEKIAKEDGYLYFLGKDGYVWRVPMKHNKKGSKKKVGSEQVTKTDGYMYYVDGAGYVARAKLKNFKK' A
#
# COMPACT_ATOMS: atom_id res chain seq x y z
N MET A 1 4.10 11.54 10.92
CA MET A 1 3.04 11.42 9.90
C MET A 1 3.70 11.11 8.57
N GLY A 2 3.14 10.18 7.79
CA GLY A 2 3.60 9.94 6.42
C GLY A 2 3.04 11.00 5.47
N GLU A 3 3.69 11.18 4.34
CA GLU A 3 3.25 12.07 3.27
C GLU A 3 2.37 11.28 2.29
N LYS A 4 1.18 11.80 1.99
CA LYS A 4 0.30 11.22 0.97
C LYS A 4 0.92 11.41 -0.42
N VAL A 5 1.00 10.32 -1.18
CA VAL A 5 1.64 10.31 -2.52
C VAL A 5 0.69 9.87 -3.64
N SER A 6 -0.44 9.24 -3.32
CA SER A 6 -1.47 8.92 -4.33
C SER A 6 -2.66 9.86 -4.22
N SER A 7 -3.38 10.05 -5.33
CA SER A 7 -4.67 10.74 -5.36
C SER A 7 -5.84 9.75 -5.27
N GLU A 8 -5.64 8.52 -5.71
CA GLU A 8 -6.63 7.44 -5.68
C GLU A 8 -6.91 6.97 -4.24
N LYS A 9 -8.21 6.83 -3.92
CA LYS A 9 -8.70 6.29 -2.65
C LYS A 9 -9.07 4.82 -2.83
N ILE A 10 -8.41 3.94 -2.09
CA ILE A 10 -8.65 2.50 -2.13
C ILE A 10 -9.75 2.13 -1.14
N ALA A 11 -10.79 1.44 -1.62
CA ALA A 11 -11.81 0.85 -0.78
C ALA A 11 -11.24 -0.36 -0.02
N LYS A 12 -11.17 -0.24 1.30
CA LYS A 12 -10.66 -1.31 2.17
C LYS A 12 -11.82 -2.21 2.57
N GLU A 13 -11.64 -3.50 2.34
CA GLU A 13 -12.54 -4.58 2.73
C GLU A 13 -11.99 -5.26 3.97
N ASP A 14 -12.89 -5.70 4.85
CA ASP A 14 -12.51 -6.49 6.02
C ASP A 14 -11.86 -7.81 5.61
N GLY A 15 -10.89 -8.25 6.41
CA GLY A 15 -10.14 -9.48 6.15
C GLY A 15 -9.13 -9.42 5.01
N TYR A 16 -8.73 -8.22 4.57
CA TYR A 16 -7.66 -8.01 3.59
C TYR A 16 -6.59 -7.03 4.09
N LEU A 17 -5.33 -7.33 3.76
CA LEU A 17 -4.21 -6.43 3.95
C LEU A 17 -3.91 -5.70 2.63
N TYR A 18 -3.68 -4.39 2.72
CA TYR A 18 -3.43 -3.50 1.58
C TYR A 18 -2.00 -2.97 1.61
N PHE A 19 -1.30 -3.04 0.48
CA PHE A 19 0.09 -2.60 0.38
C PHE A 19 0.45 -2.15 -1.04
N LEU A 20 1.54 -1.38 -1.16
CA LEU A 20 2.12 -1.00 -2.45
C LEU A 20 3.10 -2.08 -2.93
N GLY A 21 2.81 -2.68 -4.08
CA GLY A 21 3.64 -3.69 -4.72
C GLY A 21 4.97 -3.14 -5.25
N LYS A 22 5.85 -4.05 -5.69
CA LYS A 22 7.14 -3.68 -6.33
C LYS A 22 6.93 -3.02 -7.70
N ASP A 23 5.82 -3.32 -8.34
CA ASP A 23 5.32 -2.76 -9.60
C ASP A 23 4.77 -1.33 -9.45
N GLY A 24 4.67 -0.82 -8.23
CA GLY A 24 4.16 0.52 -7.94
C GLY A 24 2.63 0.60 -7.87
N TYR A 25 1.91 -0.52 -7.93
CA TYR A 25 0.45 -0.53 -7.79
C TYR A 25 0.01 -0.98 -6.41
N VAL A 26 -1.21 -0.62 -6.01
CA VAL A 26 -1.80 -1.10 -4.76
C VAL A 26 -2.39 -2.49 -4.96
N TRP A 27 -2.03 -3.39 -4.05
CA TRP A 27 -2.52 -4.76 -3.99
C TRP A 27 -3.25 -5.02 -2.67
N ARG A 28 -4.26 -5.88 -2.73
CA ARG A 28 -4.86 -6.51 -1.55
C ARG A 28 -4.45 -7.98 -1.49
N VAL A 29 -4.28 -8.50 -0.28
CA VAL A 29 -4.11 -9.94 0.00
C VAL A 29 -5.02 -10.37 1.14
N PRO A 30 -5.60 -11.59 1.07
CA PRO A 30 -6.41 -12.10 2.18
C PRO A 30 -5.56 -12.25 3.44
N MET A 31 -6.13 -11.89 4.59
CA MET A 31 -5.54 -12.18 5.89
C MET A 31 -5.69 -13.66 6.25
N LYS A 32 -4.94 -14.15 7.25
CA LYS A 32 -4.93 -15.56 7.68
C LYS A 32 -6.32 -16.14 7.99
N HIS A 33 -7.24 -15.32 8.49
CA HIS A 33 -8.62 -15.74 8.79
C HIS A 33 -9.53 -15.74 7.56
N ASN A 34 -9.17 -15.03 6.49
CA ASN A 34 -9.91 -15.00 5.24
C ASN A 34 -9.41 -16.10 4.28
N LYS A 35 -9.99 -17.30 4.39
CA LYS A 35 -9.58 -18.47 3.59
C LYS A 35 -10.10 -18.48 2.14
N LYS A 36 -11.04 -17.61 1.79
CA LYS A 36 -11.70 -17.58 0.47
C LYS A 36 -11.20 -16.45 -0.43
N GLY A 37 -10.57 -15.43 0.15
CA GLY A 37 -10.05 -14.30 -0.62
C GLY A 37 -8.83 -14.66 -1.47
N SER A 38 -8.53 -13.81 -2.45
CA SER A 38 -7.37 -13.95 -3.32
C SER A 38 -6.60 -12.63 -3.43
N LYS A 39 -5.31 -12.74 -3.75
CA LYS A 39 -4.47 -11.57 -4.04
C LYS A 39 -4.97 -10.89 -5.31
N LYS A 40 -5.20 -9.57 -5.27
CA LYS A 40 -5.66 -8.79 -6.44
C LYS A 40 -5.08 -7.38 -6.43
N LYS A 41 -4.76 -6.85 -7.62
CA LYS A 41 -4.47 -5.42 -7.82
C LYS A 41 -5.77 -4.63 -7.68
N VAL A 42 -5.77 -3.60 -6.84
CA VAL A 42 -6.94 -2.77 -6.52
C VAL A 42 -6.75 -1.30 -6.85
N GLY A 43 -5.50 -0.84 -7.00
CA GLY A 43 -5.20 0.51 -7.46
C GLY A 43 -4.97 0.56 -8.97
N SER A 44 -5.40 1.67 -9.58
CA SER A 44 -5.13 2.03 -10.97
C SER A 44 -3.93 2.96 -11.08
N GLU A 45 -3.63 3.73 -10.04
CA GLU A 45 -2.51 4.67 -9.99
C GLU A 45 -1.18 3.94 -9.74
N GLN A 46 -0.16 4.30 -10.52
CA GLN A 46 1.20 3.79 -10.33
C GLN A 46 2.02 4.79 -9.52
N VAL A 47 2.50 4.36 -8.36
CA VAL A 47 3.35 5.15 -7.47
C VAL A 47 4.81 4.74 -7.66
N THR A 48 5.65 5.71 -8.02
CA THR A 48 7.10 5.51 -8.10
C THR A 48 7.69 5.39 -6.70
N LYS A 49 8.36 4.27 -6.43
CA LYS A 49 9.05 4.07 -5.15
C LYS A 49 10.44 4.68 -5.21
N THR A 50 10.72 5.54 -4.24
CA THR A 50 12.06 6.09 -3.99
C THR A 50 12.72 5.35 -2.84
N ASP A 51 14.02 5.08 -2.96
CA ASP A 51 14.82 4.51 -1.88
C ASP A 51 14.79 5.39 -0.61
N GLY A 52 14.90 4.74 0.54
CA GLY A 52 14.82 5.41 1.84
C GLY A 52 13.42 5.73 2.34
N TYR A 53 12.38 5.22 1.65
CA TYR A 53 10.99 5.37 2.08
C TYR A 53 10.26 4.03 2.20
N MET A 54 9.41 3.93 3.21
CA MET A 54 8.40 2.90 3.33
C MET A 54 7.09 3.42 2.76
N TYR A 55 6.44 2.61 1.91
CA TYR A 55 5.14 2.94 1.31
C TYR A 55 4.07 2.03 1.89
N TYR A 56 2.93 2.62 2.26
CA TYR A 56 1.81 1.89 2.87
C TYR A 56 0.48 2.56 2.52
N VAL A 57 -0.61 1.81 2.68
CA VAL A 57 -1.96 2.37 2.55
C VAL A 57 -2.44 2.81 3.93
N ASP A 58 -2.82 4.07 4.08
CA ASP A 58 -3.23 4.65 5.35
C ASP A 58 -4.65 4.21 5.78
N GLY A 59 -5.14 4.77 6.89
CA GLY A 59 -6.48 4.51 7.41
C GLY A 59 -7.59 5.07 6.52
N ALA A 60 -7.32 6.14 5.78
CA ALA A 60 -8.26 6.77 4.86
C ALA A 60 -8.31 6.07 3.48
N GLY A 61 -7.37 5.17 3.21
CA GLY A 61 -7.29 4.41 1.97
C GLY A 61 -6.36 5.02 0.91
N TYR A 62 -5.53 6.00 1.26
CA TYR A 62 -4.54 6.58 0.34
C TYR A 62 -3.17 5.94 0.52
N VAL A 63 -2.35 5.96 -0.54
CA VAL A 63 -0.94 5.58 -0.43
C VAL A 63 -0.18 6.74 0.19
N ALA A 64 0.53 6.44 1.27
CA ALA A 64 1.44 7.35 1.94
C ALA A 64 2.85 6.77 1.98
N ARG A 65 3.84 7.65 2.11
CA ARG A 65 5.24 7.30 2.33
C ARG A 65 5.76 7.84 3.64
N ALA A 66 6.64 7.11 4.30
CA ALA A 66 7.36 7.55 5.48
C ALA A 66 8.87 7.29 5.32
N LYS A 67 9.69 8.22 5.78
CA LYS A 67 11.15 8.09 5.72
C LYS A 67 11.63 6.97 6.64
N LEU A 68 12.45 6.07 6.12
CA LEU A 68 13.06 4.99 6.90
C LEU A 68 14.15 5.57 7.80
N LYS A 69 14.06 5.33 9.12
CA LYS A 69 14.99 5.90 10.11
C LYS A 69 16.45 5.48 9.90
N ASN A 70 16.69 4.27 9.39
CA ASN A 70 18.03 3.68 9.29
C ASN A 70 18.48 3.49 7.83
N PHE A 71 17.90 4.23 6.88
CA PHE A 71 18.32 4.11 5.48
C PHE A 71 19.73 4.68 5.29
N LYS A 72 20.65 3.83 4.85
CA LYS A 72 21.99 4.20 4.38
C LYS A 72 22.03 3.87 2.88
N LYS A 73 22.42 4.84 2.06
CA LYS A 73 22.48 4.72 0.60
C LYS A 73 23.72 3.95 0.16
#